data_AF-A0A8T5GKB4-F1
#
_entry.id   AF-A0A8T5GKB4-F1
#
_cell.length_a   1.000
_cell.length_b   1.000
_cell.length_c   1.000
_cell.angle_alpha   90.00
_cell.angle_beta   90.00
_cell.angle_gamma   90.00
#
_symmetry.space_group_name_H-M   'P 1'
#
loop_
_entity.id
_entity.type
_entity.pdbx_description
1 polymer ?
#
loop_
_entity_poly.entity_id
_entity_poly.type
_entity_poly.pdbx_seq_one_letter_code
_entity_poly.pdbx_strand_id
1 'polypeptide(L)'
;METQQTYSCCLVGGTFDRFHAGHRLLLDAAQKSAKRIEIHVTSDLMADAKSSFIQSFETRREILLQWAESHAPGRVTIHMLNDVMGPAPVHKEADCIVATPETRGQCESINITRESNGLPALSIIEVAHMQDVDGGIISSSRIRNGHIDLQGHPWIEDGYREQTLQMHPRLDAELKTPMGVLFEGPEDAPEVAMYAALDGLDLSSSSLIAVGDVTVATLLSMDYVPDIAFIDGQTKRTPLAKEKQVDISRFPSLLTAVNPAGQLTPSLLNAIEQACGMDTPALIDVEGEEDLAPLYIHLVAQIGSQIIYGQPGRGVVLQETTLKTKERCRHLLGFFEVI
;
A
#
# COMPACT_ATOMS: atom_id res chain seq x y z
N MET A 1 7.88 -36.96 -10.73
CA MET A 1 8.35 -37.41 -9.40
C MET A 1 7.20 -37.14 -8.45
N GLU A 2 6.61 -38.18 -7.85
CA GLU A 2 5.60 -38.01 -6.81
C GLU A 2 6.25 -37.27 -5.63
N THR A 3 5.75 -36.07 -5.30
CA THR A 3 6.14 -35.38 -4.07
C THR A 3 5.61 -36.18 -2.90
N GLN A 4 6.49 -36.95 -2.26
CA GLN A 4 6.14 -37.77 -1.11
C GLN A 4 5.87 -36.85 0.08
N GLN A 5 4.60 -36.62 0.39
CA GLN A 5 4.17 -35.87 1.56
C GLN A 5 4.58 -36.65 2.82
N THR A 6 5.56 -36.13 3.55
CA THR A 6 6.18 -36.79 4.70
C THR A 6 5.35 -36.63 5.98
N TYR A 7 4.60 -35.54 6.10
CA TYR A 7 3.87 -35.17 7.32
C TYR A 7 2.35 -35.31 7.16
N SER A 8 1.66 -35.53 8.27
CA SER A 8 0.22 -35.75 8.34
C SER A 8 -0.55 -34.43 8.43
N CYS A 9 -0.09 -33.50 9.27
CA CYS A 9 -0.73 -32.23 9.52
C CYS A 9 0.30 -31.13 9.80
N CYS A 10 0.36 -30.15 8.90
CA CYS A 10 1.23 -28.99 8.99
C CYS A 10 0.49 -27.78 9.55
N LEU A 11 1.07 -27.14 10.56
CA LEU A 11 0.61 -25.84 11.05
C LEU A 11 1.36 -24.71 10.34
N VAL A 12 0.64 -23.68 9.92
CA VAL A 12 1.23 -22.45 9.40
C VAL A 12 0.59 -21.26 10.11
N GLY A 13 1.39 -20.48 10.83
CA GLY A 13 0.93 -19.27 11.51
C GLY A 13 1.37 -18.01 10.78
N GLY A 14 0.52 -16.99 10.71
CA GLY A 14 0.92 -15.72 10.11
C GLY A 14 -0.18 -14.66 10.11
N THR A 15 0.21 -13.41 9.82
CA THR A 15 -0.77 -12.35 9.60
C THR A 15 -1.36 -12.43 8.20
N PHE A 16 -0.57 -12.81 7.18
CA PHE A 16 -1.00 -12.94 5.78
C PHE A 16 -1.59 -11.66 5.16
N ASP A 17 -1.17 -10.50 5.65
CA ASP A 17 -1.56 -9.22 5.08
C ASP A 17 -0.99 -9.04 3.66
N ARG A 18 -1.81 -8.51 2.74
CA ARG A 18 -1.44 -8.31 1.33
C ARG A 18 -0.80 -9.57 0.73
N PHE A 19 -1.55 -10.66 0.70
CA PHE A 19 -1.06 -11.99 0.32
C PHE A 19 -0.12 -11.98 -0.91
N HIS A 20 1.18 -12.12 -0.65
CA HIS A 20 2.26 -11.88 -1.60
C HIS A 20 3.14 -13.11 -1.85
N ALA A 21 4.15 -12.97 -2.69
CA ALA A 21 4.96 -14.09 -3.17
C ALA A 21 5.70 -14.84 -2.04
N GLY A 22 6.19 -14.12 -1.01
CA GLY A 22 6.70 -14.73 0.22
C GLY A 22 5.69 -15.64 0.95
N HIS A 23 4.43 -15.20 1.13
CA HIS A 23 3.40 -16.05 1.72
C HIS A 23 3.08 -17.28 0.86
N ARG A 24 3.04 -17.11 -0.47
CA ARG A 24 2.84 -18.22 -1.41
C ARG A 24 3.94 -19.28 -1.28
N LEU A 25 5.19 -18.86 -1.19
CA LEU A 25 6.33 -19.77 -0.99
C LEU A 25 6.22 -20.55 0.33
N LEU A 26 5.84 -19.88 1.41
CA LEU A 26 5.61 -20.50 2.73
C LEU A 26 4.53 -21.58 2.66
N LEU A 27 3.39 -21.28 2.03
CA LEU A 27 2.27 -22.20 1.90
C LEU A 27 2.55 -23.32 0.90
N ASP A 28 3.29 -23.06 -0.16
CA ASP A 28 3.74 -24.09 -1.12
C ASP A 28 4.67 -25.11 -0.47
N ALA A 29 5.54 -24.66 0.46
CA ALA A 29 6.37 -25.58 1.25
C ALA A 29 5.50 -26.48 2.13
N ALA A 30 4.53 -25.92 2.86
CA ALA A 30 3.57 -26.68 3.66
C ALA A 30 2.80 -27.71 2.79
N GLN A 31 2.35 -27.26 1.62
CA GLN A 31 1.56 -28.03 0.66
C GLN A 31 2.29 -29.25 0.10
N LYS A 32 3.60 -29.11 -0.16
CA LYS A 32 4.47 -30.17 -0.65
C LYS A 32 4.84 -31.16 0.45
N SER A 33 4.96 -30.69 1.68
CA SER A 33 5.45 -31.49 2.80
C SER A 33 4.38 -32.25 3.56
N ALA A 34 3.11 -31.82 3.54
CA ALA A 34 2.05 -32.41 4.37
C ALA A 34 0.75 -32.78 3.63
N LYS A 35 0.04 -33.76 4.20
CA LYS A 35 -1.27 -34.22 3.72
C LYS A 35 -2.40 -33.24 4.05
N ARG A 36 -2.38 -32.66 5.26
CA ARG A 36 -3.32 -31.62 5.71
C ARG A 36 -2.54 -30.38 6.15
N ILE A 37 -3.14 -29.21 5.96
CA ILE A 37 -2.57 -27.92 6.32
C ILE A 37 -3.61 -27.14 7.12
N GLU A 38 -3.19 -26.60 8.26
CA GLU A 38 -4.00 -25.69 9.07
C GLU A 38 -3.32 -24.33 9.08
N ILE A 39 -3.97 -23.35 8.46
CA ILE A 39 -3.48 -21.97 8.40
C ILE A 39 -4.14 -21.18 9.52
N HIS A 40 -3.31 -20.63 10.41
CA HIS A 40 -3.72 -19.84 11.55
C HIS A 40 -3.42 -18.37 11.29
N VAL A 41 -4.49 -17.61 11.05
CA VAL A 41 -4.44 -16.21 10.64
C VAL A 41 -4.69 -15.33 11.86
N THR A 42 -3.77 -14.40 12.16
CA THR A 42 -3.90 -13.50 13.33
C THR A 42 -5.24 -12.76 13.31
N SER A 43 -5.88 -12.62 14.46
CA SER A 43 -7.08 -11.79 14.63
C SER A 43 -6.80 -10.31 14.33
N ASP A 44 -7.85 -9.52 14.16
CA ASP A 44 -7.71 -8.09 13.89
C ASP A 44 -7.06 -7.35 15.05
N LEU A 45 -7.39 -7.71 16.30
CA LEU A 45 -6.72 -7.17 17.49
C LEU A 45 -5.19 -7.38 17.44
N MET A 46 -4.73 -8.57 17.02
CA MET A 46 -3.30 -8.87 16.89
C MET A 46 -2.65 -8.18 15.69
N ALA A 47 -3.42 -7.95 14.62
CA ALA A 47 -2.97 -7.25 13.43
C ALA A 47 -2.82 -5.75 13.70
N ASP A 48 -3.84 -5.12 14.29
CA ASP A 48 -3.88 -3.69 14.62
C ASP A 48 -2.76 -3.29 15.58
N ALA A 49 -2.38 -4.17 16.51
CA ALA A 49 -1.22 -3.97 17.38
C ALA A 49 0.11 -3.84 16.61
N LYS A 50 0.18 -4.30 15.35
CA LYS A 50 1.34 -4.13 14.46
C LYS A 50 1.18 -2.92 13.53
N SER A 51 0.00 -2.74 12.96
CA SER A 51 -0.33 -1.63 12.06
C SER A 51 -1.83 -1.58 11.81
N SER A 52 -2.42 -0.39 11.91
CA SER A 52 -3.84 -0.11 11.57
C SER A 52 -4.18 -0.29 10.09
N PHE A 53 -3.17 -0.44 9.22
CA PHE A 53 -3.35 -0.58 7.76
C PHE A 53 -3.37 -2.03 7.29
N ILE A 54 -3.35 -2.99 8.22
CA ILE A 54 -3.48 -4.40 7.89
C ILE A 54 -4.93 -4.71 7.53
N GLN A 55 -5.12 -5.55 6.53
CA GLN A 55 -6.45 -5.99 6.09
C GLN A 55 -7.21 -6.72 7.22
N SER A 56 -8.55 -6.64 7.21
CA SER A 56 -9.38 -7.41 8.15
C SER A 56 -9.13 -8.91 8.05
N PHE A 57 -9.45 -9.63 9.12
CA PHE A 57 -9.34 -11.09 9.20
C PHE A 57 -10.12 -11.76 8.08
N GLU A 58 -11.34 -11.28 7.81
CA GLU A 58 -12.18 -11.86 6.75
C GLU A 58 -11.55 -11.65 5.36
N THR A 59 -11.02 -10.46 5.08
CA THR A 59 -10.30 -10.22 3.80
C THR A 59 -9.09 -11.13 3.64
N ARG A 60 -8.29 -11.30 4.71
CA ARG A 60 -7.10 -12.16 4.70
C ARG A 60 -7.46 -13.64 4.60
N ARG A 61 -8.55 -14.06 5.25
CA ARG A 61 -9.09 -15.41 5.18
C ARG A 61 -9.63 -15.73 3.79
N GLU A 62 -10.37 -14.80 3.17
CA GLU A 62 -10.97 -15.00 1.85
C GLU A 62 -9.91 -15.24 0.78
N ILE A 63 -8.84 -14.44 0.75
CA ILE A 63 -7.75 -14.63 -0.22
C ILE A 63 -6.99 -15.95 -0.01
N LEU A 64 -6.86 -16.41 1.24
CA LEU A 64 -6.28 -17.71 1.55
C LEU A 64 -7.19 -18.88 1.15
N LEU A 65 -8.52 -18.72 1.28
CA LEU A 65 -9.49 -19.71 0.78
C LEU A 65 -9.37 -19.86 -0.75
N GLN A 66 -9.28 -18.75 -1.48
CA GLN A 66 -9.09 -18.74 -2.93
C GLN A 66 -7.77 -19.42 -3.34
N TRP A 67 -6.68 -19.15 -2.60
CA TRP A 67 -5.41 -19.85 -2.81
C TRP A 67 -5.54 -21.36 -2.53
N ALA A 68 -6.19 -21.74 -1.44
CA ALA A 68 -6.36 -23.14 -1.05
C ALA A 68 -7.16 -23.94 -2.07
N GLU A 69 -8.22 -23.36 -2.62
CA GLU A 69 -9.06 -23.99 -3.65
C GLU A 69 -8.27 -24.29 -4.93
N SER A 70 -7.35 -23.40 -5.30
CA SER A 70 -6.53 -23.53 -6.51
C SER A 70 -5.27 -24.40 -6.34
N HIS A 71 -4.67 -24.45 -5.15
CA HIS A 71 -3.35 -25.08 -4.93
C HIS A 71 -3.39 -26.36 -4.08
N ALA A 72 -4.40 -26.49 -3.21
CA ALA A 72 -4.50 -27.58 -2.24
C ALA A 72 -5.97 -27.93 -1.88
N PRO A 73 -6.83 -28.23 -2.88
CA PRO A 73 -8.25 -28.43 -2.65
C PRO A 73 -8.52 -29.56 -1.66
N GLY A 74 -9.38 -29.29 -0.67
CA GLY A 74 -9.76 -30.26 0.37
C GLY A 74 -8.69 -30.60 1.41
N ARG A 75 -7.50 -29.98 1.34
CA ARG A 75 -6.39 -30.25 2.28
C ARG A 75 -6.11 -29.11 3.26
N VAL A 76 -6.72 -27.95 3.06
CA VAL A 76 -6.46 -26.75 3.85
C VAL A 76 -7.67 -26.41 4.71
N THR A 77 -7.43 -26.08 5.97
CA THR A 77 -8.40 -25.39 6.83
C THR A 77 -7.78 -24.08 7.33
N ILE A 78 -8.62 -23.06 7.53
CA ILE A 78 -8.18 -21.73 7.94
C ILE A 78 -8.89 -21.34 9.22
N HIS A 79 -8.11 -20.95 10.22
CA HIS A 79 -8.57 -20.66 11.58
C HIS A 79 -8.06 -19.31 12.04
N MET A 80 -8.79 -18.70 12.97
CA MET A 80 -8.34 -17.49 13.65
C MET A 80 -7.31 -17.82 14.72
N LEU A 81 -6.27 -16.99 14.81
CA LEU A 81 -5.23 -17.04 15.82
C LEU A 81 -5.39 -15.84 16.75
N ASN A 82 -5.68 -16.11 18.03
CA ASN A 82 -5.95 -15.09 19.05
C ASN A 82 -4.81 -14.92 20.06
N ASP A 83 -3.77 -15.74 19.96
CA ASP A 83 -2.57 -15.69 20.81
C ASP A 83 -1.34 -16.12 20.00
N VAL A 84 -0.14 -15.89 20.54
CA VAL A 84 1.13 -16.08 19.83
C VAL A 84 1.43 -17.55 19.51
N MET A 85 0.96 -18.50 20.33
CA MET A 85 1.27 -19.93 20.15
C MET A 85 0.16 -20.70 19.44
N GLY A 86 -1.08 -20.23 19.53
CA GLY A 86 -2.24 -20.86 18.92
C GLY A 86 -2.47 -22.28 19.42
N PRO A 87 -2.97 -23.19 18.58
CA PRO A 87 -3.24 -24.57 19.02
C PRO A 87 -1.96 -25.41 19.13
N ALA A 88 -0.83 -24.94 18.60
CA ALA A 88 0.37 -25.75 18.43
C ALA A 88 0.87 -26.43 19.73
N PRO A 89 0.82 -25.81 20.93
CA PRO A 89 1.23 -26.46 22.17
C PRO A 89 0.39 -27.66 22.61
N VAL A 90 -0.84 -27.81 22.08
CA VAL A 90 -1.81 -28.85 22.49
C VAL A 90 -2.34 -29.69 21.31
N HIS A 91 -2.00 -29.33 20.07
CA HIS A 91 -2.49 -30.00 18.86
C HIS A 91 -1.84 -31.38 18.67
N LYS A 92 -2.58 -32.45 19.01
CA LYS A 92 -2.07 -33.82 19.03
C LYS A 92 -1.82 -34.42 17.64
N GLU A 93 -2.56 -33.97 16.63
CA GLU A 93 -2.45 -34.50 15.26
C GLU A 93 -1.38 -33.80 14.42
N ALA A 94 -0.84 -32.66 14.90
CA ALA A 94 0.17 -31.90 14.19
C ALA A 94 1.55 -32.54 14.38
N ASP A 95 2.27 -32.72 13.27
CA ASP A 95 3.59 -33.32 13.22
C ASP A 95 4.65 -32.41 12.54
N CYS A 96 4.23 -31.32 11.90
CA CYS A 96 5.15 -30.27 11.46
C CYS A 96 4.57 -28.84 11.57
N ILE A 97 5.48 -27.86 11.57
CA ILE A 97 5.17 -26.43 11.55
C ILE A 97 6.12 -25.75 10.56
N VAL A 98 5.59 -24.81 9.77
CA VAL A 98 6.41 -24.03 8.83
C VAL A 98 6.77 -22.69 9.44
N ALA A 99 8.02 -22.28 9.24
CA ALA A 99 8.56 -21.04 9.78
C ALA A 99 9.42 -20.31 8.74
N THR A 100 9.45 -18.98 8.85
CA THR A 100 10.52 -18.15 8.27
C THR A 100 11.70 -18.07 9.24
N PRO A 101 12.87 -17.58 8.83
CA PRO A 101 14.02 -17.39 9.73
C PRO A 101 13.68 -16.60 11.01
N GLU A 102 12.82 -15.59 10.94
CA GLU A 102 12.41 -14.76 12.10
C GLU A 102 11.45 -15.48 13.05
N THR A 103 10.61 -16.38 12.51
CA THR A 103 9.59 -17.10 13.30
C THR A 103 10.08 -18.45 13.81
N ARG A 104 11.29 -18.87 13.40
CA ARG A 104 11.91 -20.11 13.86
C ARG A 104 12.01 -20.19 15.38
N GLY A 105 12.51 -19.14 16.04
CA GLY A 105 12.65 -19.13 17.50
C GLY A 105 11.32 -19.26 18.25
N GLN A 106 10.22 -18.76 17.65
CA GLN A 106 8.88 -18.95 18.20
C GLN A 106 8.44 -20.43 18.08
N CYS A 107 8.75 -21.08 16.95
CA CYS A 107 8.48 -22.50 16.76
C CYS A 107 9.28 -23.40 17.72
N GLU A 108 10.53 -23.02 18.02
CA GLU A 108 11.35 -23.70 19.04
C GLU A 108 10.73 -23.53 20.44
N SER A 109 10.23 -22.33 20.77
CA SER A 109 9.51 -22.09 22.03
C SER A 109 8.20 -22.87 22.15
N ILE A 110 7.48 -23.03 21.03
CA ILE A 110 6.31 -23.92 20.93
C ILE A 110 6.70 -25.36 21.25
N ASN A 111 7.83 -25.86 20.71
CA ASN A 111 8.28 -27.22 20.97
C ASN A 111 8.63 -27.46 22.44
N ILE A 112 9.26 -26.51 23.12
CA ILE A 112 9.51 -26.58 24.58
C ILE A 112 8.17 -26.75 25.34
N THR A 113 7.15 -25.98 24.95
CA THR A 113 5.82 -26.06 25.58
C THR A 113 5.14 -27.39 25.26
N ARG A 114 5.25 -27.89 24.03
CA ARG A 114 4.71 -29.21 23.63
C ARG A 114 5.32 -30.35 24.44
N GLU A 115 6.64 -30.34 24.63
CA GLU A 115 7.33 -31.34 25.45
C GLU A 115 6.85 -31.31 26.91
N SER A 116 6.65 -30.11 27.48
CA SER A 116 6.07 -29.95 28.82
C SER A 116 4.63 -30.47 28.93
N ASN A 117 3.88 -30.46 27.82
CA ASN A 117 2.53 -30.99 27.71
C ASN A 117 2.51 -32.49 27.31
N GLY A 118 3.67 -33.14 27.22
CA GLY A 118 3.79 -34.56 26.86
C GLY A 118 3.52 -34.86 25.38
N LEU A 119 3.67 -33.86 24.50
CA LEU A 119 3.54 -34.01 23.05
C LEU A 119 4.92 -34.02 22.37
N PRO A 120 5.09 -34.77 21.28
CA PRO A 120 6.33 -34.74 20.51
C PRO A 120 6.55 -33.36 19.88
N ALA A 121 7.81 -32.95 19.78
CA ALA A 121 8.22 -31.75 19.06
C ALA A 121 7.75 -31.82 17.59
N LEU A 122 7.27 -30.69 17.07
CA LEU A 122 6.95 -30.51 15.65
C LEU A 122 8.25 -30.42 14.86
N SER A 123 8.26 -31.06 13.70
CA SER A 123 9.33 -30.84 12.72
C SER A 123 9.21 -29.43 12.16
N ILE A 124 10.24 -28.59 12.31
CA ILE A 124 10.24 -27.21 11.82
C ILE A 124 10.75 -27.20 10.38
N ILE A 125 9.88 -26.81 9.45
CA ILE A 125 10.22 -26.61 8.04
C ILE A 125 10.54 -25.12 7.88
N GLU A 126 11.83 -24.81 7.79
CA GLU A 126 12.28 -23.43 7.57
C GLU A 126 12.26 -23.09 6.08
N VAL A 127 11.61 -21.96 5.75
CA VAL A 127 11.49 -21.43 4.40
C VAL A 127 12.15 -20.07 4.36
N ALA A 128 13.18 -19.94 3.53
CA ALA A 128 13.85 -18.66 3.31
C ALA A 128 12.91 -17.63 2.69
N HIS A 129 13.19 -16.34 2.94
CA HIS A 129 12.44 -15.27 2.30
C HIS A 129 12.62 -15.23 0.80
N MET A 130 11.55 -14.84 0.12
CA MET A 130 11.66 -14.40 -1.26
C MET A 130 12.21 -12.98 -1.28
N GLN A 131 13.19 -12.76 -2.15
CA GLN A 131 13.76 -11.44 -2.42
C GLN A 131 13.00 -10.76 -3.55
N ASP A 132 12.91 -9.44 -3.46
CA ASP A 132 12.48 -8.58 -4.57
C ASP A 132 13.61 -8.44 -5.60
N VAL A 133 13.36 -7.67 -6.66
CA VAL A 133 14.34 -7.43 -7.72
C VAL A 133 15.61 -6.72 -7.25
N ASP A 134 15.54 -5.99 -6.13
CA ASP A 134 16.63 -5.19 -5.56
C ASP A 134 17.37 -5.93 -4.42
N GLY A 135 17.03 -7.20 -4.18
CA GLY A 135 17.64 -8.06 -3.16
C GLY A 135 17.09 -7.88 -1.74
N GLY A 136 16.11 -6.99 -1.54
CA GLY A 136 15.40 -6.82 -0.28
C GLY A 136 14.31 -7.88 -0.08
N ILE A 137 13.86 -8.10 1.16
CA ILE A 137 12.81 -9.09 1.45
C ILE A 137 11.44 -8.60 0.95
N ILE A 138 10.69 -9.47 0.26
CA ILE A 138 9.27 -9.22 -0.04
C ILE A 138 8.46 -9.37 1.24
N SER A 139 7.86 -8.27 1.71
CA SER A 139 7.06 -8.24 2.93
C SER A 139 5.82 -7.36 2.80
N SER A 140 4.77 -7.70 3.56
CA SER A 140 3.54 -6.91 3.62
C SER A 140 3.79 -5.44 3.94
N SER A 141 4.77 -5.13 4.81
CA SER A 141 5.08 -3.74 5.14
C SER A 141 5.58 -2.96 3.94
N ARG A 142 6.47 -3.56 3.13
CA ARG A 142 7.01 -2.88 1.95
C ARG A 142 5.97 -2.72 0.85
N ILE A 143 5.04 -3.66 0.75
CA ILE A 143 3.89 -3.57 -0.15
C ILE A 143 2.93 -2.46 0.30
N ARG A 144 2.55 -2.44 1.58
CA ARG A 144 1.68 -1.41 2.14
C ARG A 144 2.28 -0.02 1.95
N ASN A 145 3.57 0.15 2.21
CA ASN A 145 4.27 1.42 2.08
C ASN A 145 4.58 1.81 0.63
N GLY A 146 4.07 1.08 -0.37
CA GLY A 146 4.21 1.46 -1.77
C GLY A 146 5.61 1.28 -2.34
N HIS A 147 6.49 0.48 -1.73
CA HIS A 147 7.82 0.22 -2.26
C HIS A 147 7.80 -0.81 -3.40
N ILE A 148 7.03 -1.89 -3.23
CA ILE A 148 6.96 -3.02 -4.17
C ILE A 148 5.53 -3.53 -4.34
N ASP A 149 5.27 -4.26 -5.42
CA ASP A 149 4.02 -5.00 -5.64
C ASP A 149 4.02 -6.38 -4.94
N LEU A 150 2.94 -7.14 -5.12
CA LEU A 150 2.74 -8.47 -4.54
C LEU A 150 3.74 -9.54 -5.04
N GLN A 151 4.49 -9.24 -6.10
CA GLN A 151 5.48 -10.11 -6.72
C GLN A 151 6.92 -9.67 -6.40
N GLY A 152 7.12 -8.49 -5.82
CA GLY A 152 8.44 -7.94 -5.51
C GLY A 152 9.02 -7.07 -6.63
N HIS A 153 8.20 -6.46 -7.47
CA HIS A 153 8.67 -5.44 -8.41
C HIS A 153 8.37 -4.04 -7.88
N PRO A 154 9.29 -3.08 -8.01
CA PRO A 154 9.07 -1.71 -7.59
C PRO A 154 7.95 -1.05 -8.42
N TRP A 155 7.23 -0.10 -7.82
CA TRP A 155 6.18 0.65 -8.52
C TRP A 155 6.70 1.56 -9.62
N ILE A 156 7.94 2.03 -9.49
CA ILE A 156 8.67 2.81 -10.48
C ILE A 156 10.02 2.12 -10.69
N GLU A 157 10.28 1.68 -11.91
CA GLU A 157 11.54 1.02 -12.28
C GLU A 157 12.70 2.02 -12.25
N ASP A 158 13.91 1.57 -11.88
CA ASP A 158 15.11 2.41 -11.77
C ASP A 158 15.39 3.22 -13.05
N GLY A 159 15.14 2.62 -14.21
CA GLY A 159 15.29 3.30 -15.50
C GLY A 159 14.41 4.54 -15.66
N TYR A 160 13.30 4.65 -14.93
CA TYR A 160 12.43 5.83 -14.92
C TYR A 160 12.78 6.82 -13.80
N ARG A 161 13.38 6.36 -12.70
CA ARG A 161 13.66 7.22 -11.52
C ARG A 161 14.65 8.34 -11.84
N GLU A 162 15.62 8.07 -12.72
CA GLU A 162 16.68 9.03 -13.08
C GLU A 162 16.37 9.82 -14.36
N GLN A 163 15.24 9.58 -15.00
CA GLN A 163 14.90 10.13 -16.32
C GLN A 163 13.73 11.09 -16.24
N THR A 164 13.71 12.07 -17.14
CA THR A 164 12.50 12.88 -17.36
C THR A 164 11.59 12.15 -18.32
N LEU A 165 10.33 12.02 -17.93
CA LEU A 165 9.32 11.33 -18.71
C LEU A 165 8.38 12.35 -19.35
N GLN A 166 8.23 12.29 -20.66
CA GLN A 166 7.31 13.12 -21.44
C GLN A 166 6.02 12.36 -21.71
N MET A 167 4.89 12.98 -21.41
CA MET A 167 3.58 12.40 -21.68
C MET A 167 3.36 12.24 -23.20
N HIS A 168 3.06 11.01 -23.64
CA HIS A 168 2.64 10.78 -25.02
C HIS A 168 1.20 11.30 -25.22
N PRO A 169 0.89 12.03 -26.32
CA PRO A 169 -0.45 12.57 -26.62
C PRO A 169 -1.62 11.56 -26.64
N ARG A 170 -1.33 10.26 -26.63
CA ARG A 170 -2.37 9.21 -26.58
C ARG A 170 -3.05 9.16 -25.22
N LEU A 171 -2.37 9.64 -24.18
CA LEU A 171 -2.87 9.66 -22.80
C LEU A 171 -3.88 10.79 -22.54
N ASP A 172 -4.01 11.77 -23.44
CA ASP A 172 -4.89 12.93 -23.26
C ASP A 172 -6.34 12.53 -22.93
N ALA A 173 -6.88 11.51 -23.58
CA ALA A 173 -8.25 11.06 -23.35
C ALA A 173 -8.38 10.27 -22.03
N GLU A 174 -7.35 9.51 -21.68
CA GLU A 174 -7.36 8.61 -20.53
C GLU A 174 -7.18 9.40 -19.22
N LEU A 175 -6.31 10.42 -19.22
CA LEU A 175 -6.08 11.31 -18.08
C LEU A 175 -7.20 12.34 -17.87
N LYS A 176 -7.97 12.67 -18.93
CA LYS A 176 -9.19 13.50 -18.81
C LYS A 176 -10.31 12.80 -18.06
N THR A 177 -10.26 11.47 -17.94
CA THR A 177 -11.24 10.73 -17.13
C THR A 177 -10.73 10.68 -15.70
N PRO A 178 -11.48 11.22 -14.72
CA PRO A 178 -11.03 11.26 -13.34
C PRO A 178 -10.66 9.86 -12.85
N MET A 179 -9.52 9.74 -12.17
CA MET A 179 -9.01 8.46 -11.68
C MET A 179 -9.76 7.98 -10.43
N GLY A 180 -10.71 8.77 -9.92
CA GLY A 180 -11.53 8.46 -8.76
C GLY A 180 -12.93 9.06 -8.80
N VAL A 181 -13.50 9.24 -7.61
CA VAL A 181 -14.87 9.74 -7.44
C VAL A 181 -14.84 11.26 -7.57
N LEU A 182 -15.61 11.78 -8.54
CA LEU A 182 -15.80 13.21 -8.68
C LEU A 182 -16.92 13.67 -7.74
N PHE A 183 -16.60 14.66 -6.91
CA PHE A 183 -17.55 15.40 -6.11
C PHE A 183 -17.78 16.74 -6.79
N GLU A 184 -19.01 16.96 -7.25
CA GLU A 184 -19.37 18.16 -7.99
C GLU A 184 -19.73 19.31 -7.06
N GLY A 185 -19.35 20.53 -7.43
CA GLY A 185 -19.69 21.73 -6.68
C GLY A 185 -19.54 23.00 -7.52
N PRO A 186 -20.14 24.13 -7.07
CA PRO A 186 -20.03 25.40 -7.76
C PRO A 186 -18.59 25.91 -7.80
N GLU A 187 -18.18 26.51 -8.91
CA GLU A 187 -16.82 27.07 -9.07
C GLU A 187 -16.54 28.24 -8.11
N ASP A 188 -17.59 28.94 -7.69
CA ASP A 188 -17.56 30.04 -6.71
C ASP A 188 -17.65 29.56 -5.26
N ALA A 189 -17.93 28.28 -5.01
CA ALA A 189 -18.04 27.66 -3.68
C ALA A 189 -17.40 26.26 -3.64
N PRO A 190 -16.06 26.14 -3.81
CA PRO A 190 -15.36 24.86 -3.84
C PRO A 190 -15.50 24.04 -2.55
N GLU A 191 -15.80 24.68 -1.43
CA GLU A 191 -16.05 24.05 -0.13
C GLU A 191 -17.22 23.04 -0.16
N VAL A 192 -18.19 23.20 -1.06
CA VAL A 192 -19.32 22.27 -1.19
C VAL A 192 -18.84 20.91 -1.68
N ALA A 193 -18.03 20.90 -2.74
CA ALA A 193 -17.45 19.68 -3.29
C ALA A 193 -16.45 19.07 -2.30
N MET A 194 -15.64 19.91 -1.65
CA MET A 194 -14.65 19.47 -0.66
C MET A 194 -15.32 18.81 0.55
N TYR A 195 -16.38 19.40 1.10
CA TYR A 195 -17.12 18.81 2.21
C TYR A 195 -17.68 17.45 1.85
N ALA A 196 -18.28 17.32 0.66
CA ALA A 196 -18.81 16.04 0.19
C ALA A 196 -17.70 14.98 -0.01
N ALA A 197 -16.51 15.40 -0.45
CA ALA A 197 -15.36 14.50 -0.61
C ALA A 197 -14.80 14.04 0.74
N LEU A 198 -14.78 14.92 1.75
CA LEU A 198 -14.28 14.59 3.09
C LEU A 198 -15.30 13.83 3.95
N ASP A 199 -16.58 13.91 3.61
CA ASP A 199 -17.65 13.25 4.36
C ASP A 199 -17.46 11.72 4.37
N GLY A 200 -17.36 11.15 5.56
CA GLY A 200 -17.13 9.72 5.76
C GLY A 200 -15.68 9.25 5.59
N LEU A 201 -14.72 10.15 5.34
CA LEU A 201 -13.30 9.78 5.37
C LEU A 201 -12.79 9.63 6.81
N ASP A 202 -12.17 8.49 7.11
CA ASP A 202 -11.41 8.30 8.35
C ASP A 202 -9.97 8.79 8.16
N LEU A 203 -9.79 10.11 8.29
CA LEU A 203 -8.47 10.74 8.19
C LEU A 203 -7.51 10.35 9.34
N SER A 204 -7.99 9.65 10.37
CA SER A 204 -7.12 9.17 11.46
C SER A 204 -6.29 7.94 11.07
N SER A 205 -6.72 7.25 10.00
CA SER A 205 -6.13 5.99 9.52
C SER A 205 -5.71 6.06 8.05
N SER A 206 -5.62 7.25 7.46
CA SER A 206 -5.16 7.47 6.09
C SER A 206 -4.43 8.78 5.94
N SER A 207 -3.40 8.82 5.10
CA SER A 207 -2.75 10.08 4.76
C SER A 207 -3.56 10.84 3.71
N LEU A 208 -3.79 12.14 3.93
CA LEU A 208 -4.46 13.05 3.01
C LEU A 208 -3.43 13.82 2.19
N ILE A 209 -3.48 13.66 0.87
CA ILE A 209 -2.60 14.33 -0.08
C ILE A 209 -3.44 15.22 -0.99
N ALA A 210 -3.15 16.51 -1.03
CA ALA A 210 -3.89 17.50 -1.80
C ALA A 210 -3.05 18.09 -2.94
N VAL A 211 -3.62 18.16 -4.14
CA VAL A 211 -2.94 18.67 -5.33
C VAL A 211 -3.69 19.86 -5.91
N GLY A 212 -2.96 20.97 -6.07
CA GLY A 212 -3.39 22.21 -6.69
C GLY A 212 -3.81 23.29 -5.70
N ASP A 213 -3.47 24.54 -6.04
CA ASP A 213 -3.62 25.72 -5.18
C ASP A 213 -5.03 25.88 -4.60
N VAL A 214 -6.07 25.75 -5.44
CA VAL A 214 -7.48 25.90 -5.00
C VAL A 214 -7.87 24.77 -4.06
N THR A 215 -7.47 23.54 -4.35
CA THR A 215 -7.73 22.36 -3.51
C THR A 215 -7.12 22.55 -2.12
N VAL A 216 -5.83 22.93 -2.08
CA VAL A 216 -5.08 23.14 -0.85
C VAL A 216 -5.65 24.32 -0.07
N ALA A 217 -5.90 25.47 -0.70
CA ALA A 217 -6.47 26.64 -0.04
C ALA A 217 -7.87 26.36 0.54
N THR A 218 -8.69 25.57 -0.15
CA THR A 218 -10.04 25.19 0.33
C THR A 218 -9.95 24.27 1.54
N LEU A 219 -9.04 23.29 1.55
CA LEU A 219 -8.82 22.46 2.75
C LEU A 219 -8.40 23.30 3.95
N LEU A 220 -7.43 24.21 3.76
CA LEU A 220 -6.94 25.07 4.83
C LEU A 220 -8.01 26.03 5.37
N SER A 221 -8.90 26.55 4.52
CA SER A 221 -10.00 27.42 4.95
C SER A 221 -11.08 26.68 5.75
N MET A 222 -11.15 25.35 5.56
CA MET A 222 -11.99 24.43 6.34
C MET A 222 -11.27 23.88 7.58
N ASP A 223 -10.11 24.43 7.94
CA ASP A 223 -9.24 23.99 9.05
C ASP A 223 -8.65 22.58 8.91
N TYR A 224 -8.64 22.02 7.69
CA TYR A 224 -7.94 20.77 7.37
C TYR A 224 -6.55 21.06 6.79
N VAL A 225 -5.50 20.54 7.44
CA VAL A 225 -4.14 20.57 6.89
C VAL A 225 -3.85 19.20 6.28
N PRO A 226 -3.67 19.07 4.95
CA PRO A 226 -3.26 17.81 4.35
C PRO A 226 -1.85 17.42 4.80
N ASP A 227 -1.55 16.13 4.86
CA ASP A 227 -0.21 15.65 5.20
C ASP A 227 0.81 16.01 4.13
N ILE A 228 0.38 16.02 2.86
CA ILE A 228 1.20 16.48 1.75
C ILE A 228 0.35 17.38 0.86
N ALA A 229 0.83 18.58 0.57
CA ALA A 229 0.21 19.51 -0.36
C ALA A 229 1.13 19.78 -1.55
N PHE A 230 0.56 19.92 -2.74
CA PHE A 230 1.26 20.33 -3.96
C PHE A 230 0.64 21.63 -4.46
N ILE A 231 1.49 22.62 -4.75
CA ILE A 231 1.10 23.88 -5.37
C ILE A 231 2.08 24.19 -6.50
N ASP A 232 1.65 24.90 -7.53
CA ASP A 232 2.55 25.38 -8.59
C ASP A 232 2.64 26.93 -8.63
N GLY A 233 1.85 27.59 -7.78
CA GLY A 233 1.74 29.05 -7.73
C GLY A 233 1.17 29.67 -9.02
N GLN A 234 0.72 28.86 -9.99
CA GLN A 234 0.18 29.29 -11.27
C GLN A 234 -1.34 29.11 -11.32
N THR A 235 -2.04 30.19 -10.96
CA THR A 235 -3.28 30.53 -11.65
C THR A 235 -3.06 31.77 -12.52
N LYS A 236 -2.50 31.52 -13.72
CA LYS A 236 -2.63 32.34 -14.95
C LYS A 236 -2.41 33.86 -14.82
N ARG A 237 -1.22 34.36 -15.19
CA ARG A 237 -0.97 35.72 -15.74
C ARG A 237 -1.51 36.91 -14.90
N THR A 238 -1.96 36.70 -13.66
CA THR A 238 -2.43 37.73 -12.72
C THR A 238 -2.30 37.13 -11.32
N PRO A 239 -1.67 37.82 -10.35
CA PRO A 239 -1.54 37.30 -8.98
C PRO A 239 -2.92 37.01 -8.38
N LEU A 240 -3.07 35.83 -7.76
CA LEU A 240 -4.24 35.48 -6.95
C LEU A 240 -4.55 36.61 -5.96
N ALA A 241 -5.84 36.89 -5.77
CA ALA A 241 -6.28 37.68 -4.62
C ALA A 241 -5.70 37.06 -3.35
N LYS A 242 -5.28 37.88 -2.38
CA LYS A 242 -4.62 37.41 -1.13
C LYS A 242 -5.37 36.27 -0.42
N GLU A 243 -6.68 36.19 -0.62
CA GLU A 243 -7.59 35.18 -0.06
C GLU A 243 -7.43 33.77 -0.68
N LYS A 244 -6.81 33.65 -1.86
CA LYS A 244 -6.58 32.37 -2.55
C LYS A 244 -5.12 31.92 -2.53
N GLN A 245 -4.24 32.68 -1.87
CA GLN A 245 -2.85 32.24 -1.65
C GLN A 245 -2.84 31.20 -0.53
N VAL A 246 -2.19 30.07 -0.79
CA VAL A 246 -2.01 29.03 0.21
C VAL A 246 -1.21 29.59 1.38
N ASP A 247 -1.71 29.41 2.61
CA ASP A 247 -0.99 29.79 3.82
C ASP A 247 0.12 28.77 4.09
N ILE A 248 1.28 29.02 3.48
CA ILE A 248 2.49 28.18 3.58
C ILE A 248 2.91 27.99 5.04
N SER A 249 2.59 28.93 5.94
CA SER A 249 2.98 28.85 7.36
C SER A 249 2.32 27.70 8.12
N ARG A 250 1.27 27.10 7.56
CA ARG A 250 0.60 25.90 8.10
C ARG A 250 1.44 24.63 7.93
N PHE A 251 2.43 24.64 7.05
CA PHE A 251 3.29 23.49 6.78
C PHE A 251 4.68 23.68 7.41
N PRO A 252 5.08 22.84 8.38
CA PRO A 252 6.39 22.92 9.00
C PRO A 252 7.54 22.57 8.03
N SER A 253 7.24 21.77 7.00
CA SER A 253 8.21 21.29 6.03
C SER A 253 7.87 21.83 4.63
N LEU A 254 8.85 22.46 3.99
CA LEU A 254 8.74 22.99 2.64
C LEU A 254 9.76 22.30 1.74
N LEU A 255 9.28 21.68 0.67
CA LEU A 255 10.07 21.04 -0.36
C LEU A 255 9.81 21.75 -1.68
N THR A 256 10.74 21.62 -2.62
CA THR A 256 10.59 22.16 -3.97
C THR A 256 10.78 21.06 -5.01
N ALA A 257 10.07 21.19 -6.14
CA ALA A 257 10.22 20.31 -7.29
C ALA A 257 10.18 21.11 -8.58
N VAL A 258 10.92 20.68 -9.60
CA VAL A 258 10.81 21.24 -10.96
C VAL A 258 10.08 20.23 -11.83
N ASN A 259 8.92 20.59 -12.39
CA ASN A 259 8.14 19.68 -13.24
C ASN A 259 7.49 20.41 -14.41
N PRO A 260 8.17 20.55 -15.56
CA PRO A 260 7.60 21.24 -16.71
C PRO A 260 6.30 20.61 -17.23
N ALA A 261 5.56 21.39 -18.01
CA ALA A 261 4.24 20.99 -18.52
C ALA A 261 4.27 19.66 -19.28
N GLY A 262 3.33 18.78 -18.94
CA GLY A 262 3.22 17.44 -19.53
C GLY A 262 4.39 16.49 -19.23
N GLN A 263 5.21 16.79 -18.22
CA GLN A 263 6.34 15.94 -17.80
C GLN A 263 6.15 15.35 -16.40
N LEU A 264 6.93 14.29 -16.15
CA LEU A 264 7.16 13.71 -14.84
C LEU A 264 8.68 13.62 -14.63
N THR A 265 9.22 14.47 -13.76
CA THR A 265 10.66 14.61 -13.56
C THR A 265 11.20 13.82 -12.36
N PRO A 266 12.51 13.52 -12.32
CA PRO A 266 13.17 13.00 -11.13
C PRO A 266 13.06 13.96 -9.93
N SER A 267 13.02 15.28 -10.19
CA SER A 267 12.87 16.29 -9.13
C SER A 267 11.52 16.16 -8.42
N LEU A 268 10.44 15.94 -9.18
CA LEU A 268 9.11 15.74 -8.61
C LEU A 268 9.05 14.42 -7.84
N LEU A 269 9.58 13.33 -8.41
CA LEU A 269 9.60 12.03 -7.75
C LEU A 269 10.35 12.10 -6.41
N ASN A 270 11.54 12.69 -6.38
CA ASN A 270 12.34 12.83 -5.17
C ASN A 270 11.62 13.65 -4.09
N ALA A 271 10.92 14.73 -4.47
CA ALA A 271 10.14 15.53 -3.52
C ALA A 271 8.98 14.74 -2.92
N ILE A 272 8.26 13.95 -3.75
CA ILE A 272 7.17 13.07 -3.31
C ILE A 272 7.70 12.01 -2.33
N GLU A 273 8.82 11.36 -2.65
CA GLU A 273 9.42 10.34 -1.79
C GLU A 273 9.90 10.90 -0.45
N GLN A 274 10.49 12.10 -0.47
CA GLN A 274 10.85 12.80 0.76
C GLN A 274 9.61 13.12 1.59
N ALA A 275 8.56 13.72 1.00
CA ALA A 275 7.34 14.07 1.71
C ALA A 275 6.62 12.85 2.31
N CYS A 276 6.53 11.73 1.57
CA CYS A 276 5.93 10.48 2.06
C CYS A 276 6.70 9.86 3.24
N GLY A 277 7.98 10.21 3.41
CA GLY A 277 8.81 9.77 4.53
C GLY A 277 8.79 10.69 5.75
N MET A 278 8.03 11.80 5.73
CA MET A 278 7.97 12.76 6.83
C MET A 278 6.82 12.43 7.80
N ASP A 279 7.07 12.61 9.09
CA ASP A 279 6.05 12.49 10.15
C ASP A 279 5.23 13.79 10.35
N THR A 280 5.54 14.84 9.58
CA THR A 280 4.91 16.16 9.70
C THR A 280 4.38 16.62 8.35
N PRO A 281 3.29 17.41 8.32
CA PRO A 281 2.77 17.95 7.07
C PRO A 281 3.84 18.67 6.23
N ALA A 282 3.83 18.40 4.93
CA ALA A 282 4.78 18.97 3.98
C ALA A 282 4.06 19.66 2.81
N LEU A 283 4.60 20.80 2.38
CA LEU A 283 4.19 21.46 1.14
C LEU A 283 5.30 21.27 0.10
N ILE A 284 4.93 20.80 -1.08
CA ILE A 284 5.80 20.73 -2.26
C ILE A 284 5.40 21.89 -3.19
N ASP A 285 6.30 22.85 -3.32
CA ASP A 285 6.19 23.97 -4.27
C ASP A 285 6.81 23.54 -5.62
N VAL A 286 5.95 23.42 -6.63
CA VAL A 286 6.28 22.87 -7.95
C VAL A 286 6.54 24.01 -8.94
N GLU A 287 7.80 24.18 -9.33
CA GLU A 287 8.14 25.01 -10.48
C GLU A 287 7.74 24.30 -11.78
N GLY A 288 6.53 24.58 -12.26
CA GLY A 288 5.97 24.01 -13.49
C GLY A 288 4.48 23.70 -13.38
N GLU A 289 4.08 22.44 -13.61
CA GLU A 289 2.71 21.93 -13.47
C GLU A 289 2.67 20.74 -12.50
N GLU A 290 1.67 20.71 -11.62
CA GLU A 290 1.37 19.63 -10.67
C GLU A 290 0.33 18.61 -11.20
N ASP A 291 -0.29 18.88 -12.35
CA ASP A 291 -1.41 18.10 -12.93
C ASP A 291 -1.11 16.59 -13.07
N LEU A 292 0.14 16.24 -13.37
CA LEU A 292 0.57 14.84 -13.52
C LEU A 292 1.09 14.21 -12.22
N ALA A 293 1.32 15.00 -11.17
CA ALA A 293 1.81 14.52 -9.88
C ALA A 293 0.99 13.35 -9.29
N PRO A 294 -0.36 13.28 -9.43
CA PRO A 294 -1.14 12.13 -8.96
C PRO A 294 -0.63 10.77 -9.45
N LEU A 295 0.00 10.67 -10.63
CA LEU A 295 0.59 9.42 -11.11
C LEU A 295 1.75 8.95 -10.22
N TYR A 296 2.73 9.81 -9.92
CA TYR A 296 3.81 9.48 -9.01
C TYR A 296 3.36 9.36 -7.56
N ILE A 297 2.45 10.24 -7.11
CA ILE A 297 1.89 10.18 -5.76
C ILE A 297 1.27 8.81 -5.52
N HIS A 298 0.39 8.32 -6.39
CA HIS A 298 -0.22 7.00 -6.20
C HIS A 298 0.81 5.88 -6.21
N LEU A 299 1.87 5.94 -7.02
CA LEU A 299 2.90 4.91 -7.07
C LEU A 299 3.77 4.87 -5.81
N VAL A 300 4.04 6.01 -5.19
CA VAL A 300 4.89 6.13 -4.00
C VAL A 300 4.11 6.01 -2.69
N ALA A 301 2.94 6.63 -2.60
CA ALA A 301 2.17 6.76 -1.37
C ALA A 301 1.78 5.40 -0.78
N GLN A 302 1.61 5.37 0.54
CA GLN A 302 1.12 4.19 1.24
C GLN A 302 -0.28 3.79 0.72
N ILE A 303 -0.54 2.49 0.66
CA ILE A 303 -1.88 1.98 0.37
C ILE A 303 -2.85 2.46 1.45
N GLY A 304 -3.98 3.03 1.03
CA GLY A 304 -4.97 3.68 1.89
C GLY A 304 -4.90 5.21 1.87
N SER A 305 -3.82 5.82 1.35
CA SER A 305 -3.74 7.29 1.22
C SER A 305 -4.83 7.84 0.31
N GLN A 306 -5.43 8.95 0.72
CA GLN A 306 -6.49 9.69 0.03
C GLN A 306 -5.88 10.86 -0.76
N ILE A 307 -6.00 10.83 -2.08
CA ILE A 307 -5.48 11.88 -2.96
C ILE A 307 -6.66 12.73 -3.43
N ILE A 308 -6.64 14.02 -3.17
CA ILE A 308 -7.62 14.99 -3.63
C ILE A 308 -6.98 15.94 -4.63
N TYR A 309 -7.61 16.12 -5.78
CA TYR A 309 -7.15 17.08 -6.78
C TYR A 309 -8.33 17.76 -7.49
N GLY A 310 -8.11 18.99 -7.96
CA GLY A 310 -9.14 19.79 -8.60
C GLY A 310 -9.54 19.25 -9.97
N GLN A 311 -10.84 19.35 -10.30
CA GLN A 311 -11.35 19.14 -11.65
C GLN A 311 -11.95 20.47 -12.15
N PRO A 312 -11.28 21.17 -13.09
CA PRO A 312 -11.70 22.49 -13.57
C PRO A 312 -13.16 22.55 -13.99
N GLY A 313 -13.89 23.52 -13.45
CA GLY A 313 -15.32 23.78 -13.74
C GLY A 313 -16.29 22.70 -13.29
N ARG A 314 -15.85 21.72 -12.47
CA ARG A 314 -16.70 20.62 -12.00
C ARG A 314 -16.67 20.39 -10.49
N GLY A 315 -15.49 20.47 -9.85
CA GLY A 315 -15.34 20.22 -8.42
C GLY A 315 -14.00 19.59 -8.07
N VAL A 316 -13.99 18.58 -7.21
CA VAL A 316 -12.78 17.85 -6.78
C VAL A 316 -12.91 16.35 -7.01
N VAL A 317 -11.80 15.70 -7.33
CA VAL A 317 -11.70 14.25 -7.44
C VAL A 317 -10.99 13.73 -6.20
N LEU A 318 -11.57 12.71 -5.59
CA LEU A 318 -10.96 11.94 -4.51
C LEU A 318 -10.64 10.54 -5.02
N GLN A 319 -9.40 10.11 -4.82
CA GLN A 319 -8.96 8.77 -5.17
C GLN A 319 -8.13 8.13 -4.05
N GLU A 320 -8.56 6.96 -3.61
CA GLU A 320 -7.78 6.13 -2.68
C GLU A 320 -6.63 5.42 -3.42
N THR A 321 -5.46 5.40 -2.81
CA THR A 321 -4.32 4.59 -3.24
C THR A 321 -4.56 3.13 -2.88
N THR A 322 -4.97 2.34 -3.86
CA THR A 322 -5.10 0.88 -3.76
C THR A 322 -4.07 0.19 -4.65
N LEU A 323 -3.90 -1.13 -4.50
CA LEU A 323 -3.08 -1.91 -5.46
C LEU A 323 -3.55 -1.71 -6.91
N LYS A 324 -4.87 -1.68 -7.13
CA LYS A 324 -5.46 -1.44 -8.45
C LYS A 324 -5.16 -0.03 -8.97
N THR A 325 -5.20 0.98 -8.09
CA THR A 325 -4.83 2.36 -8.44
C THR A 325 -3.36 2.42 -8.86
N LYS A 326 -2.46 1.81 -8.06
CA LYS A 326 -1.04 1.72 -8.36
C LYS A 326 -0.76 0.99 -9.68
N GLU A 327 -1.42 -0.14 -9.95
CA GLU A 327 -1.33 -0.87 -11.23
C GLU A 327 -1.75 0.00 -12.41
N ARG A 328 -2.87 0.74 -12.27
CA ARG A 328 -3.33 1.68 -13.29
C ARG A 328 -2.30 2.78 -13.54
N CYS A 329 -1.75 3.39 -12.48
CA CYS A 329 -0.70 4.42 -12.63
C CYS A 329 0.56 3.86 -13.28
N ARG A 330 1.00 2.65 -12.91
CA ARG A 330 2.18 1.99 -13.51
C ARG A 330 1.93 1.71 -14.99
N HIS A 331 0.72 1.28 -15.35
CA HIS A 331 0.33 1.08 -16.74
C HIS A 331 0.36 2.39 -17.54
N LEU A 332 -0.20 3.48 -16.98
CA LEU A 332 -0.17 4.81 -17.59
C LEU A 332 1.26 5.31 -17.78
N LEU A 333 2.13 5.10 -16.79
CA LEU A 333 3.54 5.47 -16.85
C LEU A 333 4.27 4.78 -18.02
N GLY A 334 3.89 3.56 -18.38
CA GLY A 334 4.44 2.82 -19.51
C GLY A 334 4.17 3.43 -20.90
N PHE A 335 3.30 4.44 -20.99
CA PHE A 335 3.09 5.21 -22.22
C PHE A 335 3.91 6.51 -22.28
N PHE A 336 4.65 6.86 -21.24
CA PHE A 336 5.55 8.01 -21.27
C PHE A 336 6.84 7.67 -22.00
N GLU A 337 7.43 8.68 -22.65
CA GLU A 337 8.71 8.56 -23.37
C GLU A 337 9.83 9.21 -22.55
N VAL A 338 10.97 8.53 -22.46
CA VAL A 338 12.18 9.08 -21.84
C VAL A 338 12.78 10.14 -22.78
N ILE A 339 13.08 11.32 -22.25
CA ILE A 339 13.62 12.46 -23.02
C ILE A 339 14.97 12.98 -22.52
#